data_AF-A0A3B8NGX7-F1
#
_entry.id   AF-A0A3B8NGX7-F1
#
_cell.length_a   1.000
_cell.length_b   1.000
_cell.length_c   1.000
_cell.angle_alpha   90.00
_cell.angle_beta   90.00
_cell.angle_gamma   90.00
#
_symmetry.space_group_name_H-M   'P 1'
#
loop_
_entity.id
_entity.type
_entity.pdbx_description
1 polymer ?
#
loop_
_entity_poly.entity_id
_entity_poly.type
_entity_poly.pdbx_seq_one_letter_code
_entity_poly.pdbx_strand_id
1 'polypeptide(L)'
;NPAQSVPWFNEIVERPGVEAKDFAYNALAKIHLKSTDVSKHELALKNIDWILQNTGDNQIAAESAYERASYYSRKKQWAEAEKRWSEFTSNKNWASGNISPEAWYLLGEARDKQNKLPEALSAYVNVYGRYGSRIEYAIPAVARAAEIQQQLGEKKKAYQLSYVSGFKWAEYLDQYETEKAILRSIYVTLEGEFREENEKDPYTN
;
A
#
# COMPACT_ATOMS: atom_id res chain seq x y z
N ASN A 1 23.09 10.49 -15.50
CA ASN A 1 22.40 11.12 -14.35
C ASN A 1 20.99 11.53 -14.81
N PRO A 2 19.89 11.06 -14.21
CA PRO A 2 18.52 11.39 -14.64
C PRO A 2 18.20 12.90 -14.70
N ALA A 3 18.91 13.73 -13.94
CA ALA A 3 18.75 15.18 -14.03
C ALA A 3 19.23 15.77 -15.37
N GLN A 4 20.16 15.09 -16.06
CA GLN A 4 20.69 15.54 -17.36
C GLN A 4 19.69 15.36 -18.51
N SER A 5 18.64 14.54 -18.34
CA SER A 5 17.59 14.35 -19.34
C SER A 5 16.44 15.36 -19.22
N VAL A 6 16.39 16.17 -18.16
CA VAL A 6 15.31 17.15 -17.93
C VAL A 6 15.15 18.14 -19.09
N PRO A 7 16.23 18.75 -19.65
CA PRO A 7 16.09 19.68 -20.77
C PRO A 7 15.43 19.03 -22.00
N TRP A 8 15.80 17.79 -22.31
CA TRP A 8 15.24 17.03 -23.43
C TRP A 8 13.75 16.73 -23.25
N PHE A 9 13.33 16.36 -22.05
CA PHE A 9 11.91 16.13 -21.78
C PHE A 9 11.09 17.42 -21.79
N ASN A 10 11.66 18.54 -21.33
CA ASN A 10 10.98 19.84 -21.42
C ASN A 10 10.77 20.25 -22.88
N GLU A 11 11.77 20.06 -23.75
CA GLU A 11 11.64 20.33 -25.19
C GLU A 11 10.48 19.54 -25.82
N ILE A 12 10.35 18.25 -25.47
CA ILE A 12 9.25 17.39 -25.95
C ILE A 12 7.89 17.92 -25.49
N VAL A 13 7.79 18.35 -24.24
CA VAL A 13 6.55 18.88 -23.65
C VAL A 13 6.14 20.20 -24.30
N GLU A 14 7.09 21.09 -24.55
CA GLU A 14 6.85 22.42 -25.13
C GLU A 14 6.53 22.37 -26.63
N ARG A 15 7.06 21.39 -27.36
CA ARG A 15 6.88 21.31 -28.81
C ARG A 15 5.41 21.03 -29.21
N PRO A 16 4.78 21.86 -30.05
CA PRO A 16 3.41 21.62 -30.53
C PRO A 16 3.33 20.36 -31.39
N GLY A 17 2.20 19.63 -31.31
CA GLY A 17 1.89 18.50 -32.18
C GLY A 17 2.72 17.23 -31.97
N VAL A 18 3.54 17.16 -30.91
CA VAL A 18 4.27 15.93 -30.57
C VAL A 18 3.31 14.92 -29.93
N GLU A 19 3.21 13.75 -30.55
CA GLU A 19 2.59 12.56 -29.97
C GLU A 19 3.45 12.05 -28.80
N ALA A 20 2.86 11.33 -27.83
CA ALA A 20 3.58 10.73 -26.68
C ALA A 20 4.14 11.72 -25.61
N LYS A 21 3.54 12.91 -25.45
CA LYS A 21 3.90 13.86 -24.37
C LYS A 21 3.76 13.29 -22.96
N ASP A 22 2.82 12.37 -22.78
CA ASP A 22 2.58 11.65 -21.52
C ASP A 22 3.82 10.88 -21.03
N PHE A 23 4.63 10.29 -21.91
CA PHE A 23 5.90 9.68 -21.53
C PHE A 23 6.89 10.71 -20.97
N ALA A 24 6.99 11.89 -21.60
CA ALA A 24 7.87 12.96 -21.13
C ALA A 24 7.38 13.54 -19.80
N TYR A 25 6.07 13.76 -19.65
CA TYR A 25 5.48 14.17 -18.39
C TYR A 25 5.70 13.14 -17.27
N ASN A 26 5.54 11.84 -17.55
CA ASN A 26 5.79 10.75 -16.60
C ASN A 26 7.26 10.74 -16.15
N ALA A 27 8.19 10.84 -17.10
CA ALA A 27 9.62 10.87 -16.82
C ALA A 27 9.99 12.11 -15.95
N LEU A 28 9.51 13.29 -16.33
CA LEU A 28 9.72 14.52 -15.56
C LEU A 28 9.14 14.40 -14.15
N ALA A 29 7.93 13.85 -14.00
CA ALA A 29 7.33 13.65 -12.69
C ALA A 29 8.19 12.76 -11.80
N LYS A 30 8.65 11.60 -12.30
CA LYS A 30 9.52 10.67 -11.55
C LYS A 30 10.86 11.30 -11.18
N ILE A 31 11.48 12.08 -12.07
CA ILE A 31 12.73 12.79 -11.78
C ILE A 31 12.50 13.85 -10.71
N HIS A 32 11.46 14.66 -10.87
CA HIS A 32 11.17 15.77 -9.97
C HIS A 32 10.75 15.32 -8.58
N LEU A 33 9.96 14.25 -8.43
CA LEU A 33 9.57 13.68 -7.12
C LEU A 33 10.75 13.09 -6.32
N LYS A 34 11.88 12.79 -6.98
CA LYS A 34 13.12 12.33 -6.34
C LYS A 34 14.08 13.47 -5.99
N SER A 35 13.74 14.70 -6.35
CA SER A 35 14.54 15.89 -6.05
C SER A 35 14.52 16.20 -4.55
N THR A 36 15.53 16.92 -4.07
CA THR A 36 15.51 17.54 -2.74
C THR A 36 14.75 18.88 -2.73
N ASP A 37 14.49 19.45 -3.91
CA ASP A 37 13.82 20.73 -4.12
C ASP A 37 12.28 20.57 -4.12
N VAL A 38 11.63 21.19 -3.14
CA VAL A 38 10.17 21.13 -2.95
C VAL A 38 9.41 21.75 -4.13
N SER A 39 9.95 22.79 -4.77
CA SER A 39 9.31 23.41 -5.93
C SER A 39 9.18 22.45 -7.11
N LYS A 40 10.14 21.52 -7.25
CA LYS A 40 10.08 20.46 -8.27
C LYS A 40 8.99 19.45 -7.95
N HIS A 41 8.68 19.19 -6.69
CA HIS A 41 7.56 18.30 -6.35
C HIS A 41 6.22 18.87 -6.84
N GLU A 42 5.99 20.18 -6.70
CA GLU A 42 4.76 20.81 -7.21
C GLU A 42 4.66 20.68 -8.73
N LEU A 43 5.76 20.90 -9.44
CA LEU A 43 5.81 20.69 -10.89
C LEU A 43 5.54 19.22 -11.25
N ALA A 44 6.09 18.28 -10.51
CA ALA A 44 5.85 16.86 -10.70
C ALA A 44 4.38 16.48 -10.54
N LEU A 45 3.73 17.01 -9.49
CA LEU A 45 2.31 16.76 -9.23
C LEU A 45 1.43 17.36 -10.33
N LYS A 46 1.76 18.56 -10.83
CA LYS A 46 1.07 19.14 -12.00
C LYS A 46 1.23 18.29 -13.26
N ASN A 47 2.42 17.74 -13.51
CA ASN A 47 2.66 16.84 -14.62
C ASN A 47 1.83 15.56 -14.49
N ILE A 48 1.75 14.98 -13.29
CA ILE A 48 0.90 13.82 -13.03
C ILE A 48 -0.57 14.15 -13.25
N ASP A 49 -1.07 15.28 -12.75
CA ASP A 49 -2.47 15.67 -12.94
C ASP A 49 -2.79 15.86 -14.43
N TRP A 50 -1.86 16.39 -15.23
CA TRP A 50 -1.99 16.45 -16.68
C TRP A 50 -2.10 15.05 -17.29
N ILE A 51 -1.21 14.12 -16.92
CA ILE A 51 -1.22 12.74 -17.42
C ILE A 51 -2.59 12.10 -17.13
N LEU A 52 -3.05 12.16 -15.88
CA LEU A 52 -4.29 11.51 -15.46
C LEU A 52 -5.55 12.07 -16.15
N GLN A 53 -5.48 13.29 -16.69
CA GLN A 53 -6.58 13.93 -17.41
C GLN A 53 -6.51 13.75 -18.93
N ASN A 54 -5.31 13.50 -19.49
CA ASN A 54 -5.08 13.62 -20.93
C ASN A 54 -4.56 12.34 -21.59
N THR A 55 -3.95 11.41 -20.85
CA THR A 55 -3.47 10.16 -21.45
C THR A 55 -4.62 9.17 -21.67
N GLY A 56 -4.57 8.46 -22.80
CA GLY A 56 -5.36 7.25 -23.03
C GLY A 56 -4.62 5.97 -22.61
N ASP A 57 -3.36 6.09 -22.20
CA ASP A 57 -2.52 4.96 -21.80
C ASP A 57 -2.74 4.62 -20.32
N ASN A 58 -3.41 3.48 -20.08
CA ASN A 58 -3.72 3.01 -18.74
C ASN A 58 -2.47 2.70 -17.90
N GLN A 59 -1.37 2.25 -18.53
CA GLN A 59 -0.13 1.95 -17.82
C GLN A 59 0.52 3.25 -17.33
N ILE A 60 0.64 4.26 -18.19
CA ILE A 60 1.22 5.55 -17.80
C ILE A 60 0.36 6.24 -16.73
N ALA A 61 -0.96 6.18 -16.86
CA ALA A 61 -1.88 6.71 -15.87
C ALA A 61 -1.72 5.98 -14.52
N ALA A 62 -1.65 4.64 -14.53
CA ALA A 62 -1.46 3.86 -13.31
C ALA A 62 -0.12 4.18 -12.62
N GLU A 63 0.99 4.17 -13.37
CA GLU A 63 2.31 4.52 -12.83
C GLU A 63 2.31 5.92 -12.20
N SER A 64 1.70 6.90 -12.89
CA SER A 64 1.65 8.29 -12.40
C SER A 64 0.77 8.43 -11.16
N ALA A 65 -0.38 7.75 -11.12
CA ALA A 65 -1.25 7.73 -9.95
C ALA A 65 -0.56 7.09 -8.73
N TYR A 66 0.17 5.98 -8.94
CA TYR A 66 0.97 5.33 -7.91
C TYR A 66 2.06 6.26 -7.36
N GLU A 67 2.80 6.94 -8.22
CA GLU A 67 3.87 7.87 -7.81
C GLU A 67 3.32 9.03 -6.98
N ARG A 68 2.16 9.58 -7.36
CA ARG A 68 1.47 10.62 -6.59
C ARG A 68 1.05 10.14 -5.21
N ALA A 69 0.43 8.96 -5.11
CA ALA A 69 0.00 8.42 -3.82
C ALA A 69 1.19 8.08 -2.91
N SER A 70 2.24 7.52 -3.50
CA SER A 70 3.50 7.21 -2.82
C SER A 70 4.21 8.46 -2.31
N TYR A 71 4.18 9.55 -3.08
CA TYR A 71 4.74 10.83 -2.64
C TYR A 71 4.11 11.30 -1.32
N TYR A 72 2.79 11.35 -1.23
CA TYR A 72 2.09 11.78 -0.01
C TYR A 72 2.36 10.83 1.17
N SER A 73 2.45 9.53 0.90
CA SER A 73 2.78 8.52 1.92
C SER A 73 4.19 8.74 2.49
N ARG A 74 5.20 8.92 1.63
CA ARG A 74 6.59 9.21 2.04
C ARG A 74 6.70 10.52 2.83
N LYS A 75 5.86 11.51 2.51
CA LYS A 75 5.76 12.79 3.23
C LYS A 75 4.91 12.70 4.50
N LYS A 76 4.35 11.53 4.83
CA LYS A 76 3.45 11.32 5.98
C LYS A 76 2.23 12.24 5.94
N GLN A 77 1.84 12.68 4.76
CA GLN A 77 0.64 13.49 4.53
C GLN A 77 -0.56 12.55 4.41
N TRP A 78 -0.91 11.91 5.53
CA TRP A 78 -1.77 10.73 5.54
C TRP A 78 -3.16 10.95 4.95
N ALA A 79 -3.75 12.14 5.13
CA ALA A 79 -5.05 12.46 4.55
C ALA A 79 -5.01 12.49 3.00
N GLU A 80 -3.98 13.10 2.41
CA GLU A 80 -3.79 13.06 0.96
C GLU A 80 -3.38 11.66 0.49
N ALA A 81 -2.51 10.97 1.24
CA ALA A 81 -2.12 9.60 0.93
C ALA A 81 -3.34 8.67 0.84
N GLU A 82 -4.25 8.72 1.83
CA GLU A 82 -5.50 7.97 1.81
C GLU A 82 -6.34 8.31 0.58
N LYS A 83 -6.53 9.60 0.32
CA LYS A 83 -7.31 10.04 -0.85
C LYS A 83 -6.75 9.44 -2.14
N ARG A 84 -5.42 9.53 -2.34
CA ARG A 84 -4.78 9.08 -3.59
C ARG A 84 -4.68 7.57 -3.70
N TRP A 85 -4.44 6.85 -2.61
CA TRP A 85 -4.48 5.39 -2.63
C TRP A 85 -5.90 4.86 -2.82
N SER A 86 -6.91 5.51 -2.25
CA SER A 86 -8.31 5.16 -2.47
C SER A 86 -8.72 5.33 -3.94
N GLU A 87 -8.32 6.46 -4.55
CA GLU A 87 -8.46 6.69 -6.00
C GLU A 87 -7.76 5.58 -6.80
N PHE A 88 -6.53 5.22 -6.41
CA PHE A 88 -5.75 4.17 -7.07
C PHE A 88 -6.43 2.80 -7.02
N THR A 89 -6.79 2.33 -5.83
CA THR A 89 -7.35 1.00 -5.60
C THR A 89 -8.77 0.84 -6.14
N SER A 90 -9.50 1.94 -6.32
CA SER A 90 -10.88 1.93 -6.85
C SER A 90 -10.92 1.95 -8.38
N ASN A 91 -9.83 2.36 -9.04
CA ASN A 91 -9.77 2.43 -10.49
C ASN A 91 -9.35 1.09 -11.10
N LYS A 92 -10.29 0.41 -11.79
CA LYS A 92 -10.06 -0.90 -12.41
C LYS A 92 -9.00 -0.90 -13.51
N ASN A 93 -8.74 0.25 -14.14
CA ASN A 93 -7.72 0.37 -15.17
C ASN A 93 -6.30 0.50 -14.57
N TRP A 94 -6.19 0.88 -13.29
CA TRP A 94 -4.91 1.04 -12.61
C TRP A 94 -4.61 -0.14 -11.66
N ALA A 95 -5.62 -0.61 -10.95
CA ALA A 95 -5.52 -1.66 -9.94
C ALA A 95 -5.45 -3.07 -10.56
N SER A 96 -4.47 -3.32 -11.44
CA SER A 96 -4.25 -4.62 -12.09
C SER A 96 -2.96 -5.30 -11.60
N GLY A 97 -3.02 -6.63 -11.46
CA GLY A 97 -1.83 -7.47 -11.25
C GLY A 97 -1.10 -7.27 -9.90
N ASN A 98 0.23 -7.16 -9.98
CA ASN A 98 1.16 -7.24 -8.84
C ASN A 98 1.27 -5.96 -7.99
N ILE A 99 0.78 -4.81 -8.46
CA ILE A 99 0.87 -3.51 -7.75
C ILE A 99 -0.25 -3.38 -6.70
N SER A 100 -1.38 -4.04 -6.94
CA SER A 100 -2.56 -3.99 -6.08
C SER A 100 -2.34 -4.36 -4.60
N PRO A 101 -1.58 -5.41 -4.20
CA PRO A 101 -1.35 -5.71 -2.78
C PRO A 101 -0.69 -4.56 -2.01
N GLU A 102 0.35 -3.94 -2.59
CA GLU A 102 1.05 -2.81 -1.98
C GLU A 102 0.15 -1.60 -1.85
N ALA A 103 -0.59 -1.25 -2.91
CA ALA A 103 -1.49 -0.09 -2.89
C ALA A 103 -2.59 -0.25 -1.81
N TRP A 104 -3.15 -1.46 -1.66
CA TRP A 104 -4.10 -1.75 -0.58
C TRP A 104 -3.45 -1.69 0.80
N TYR A 105 -2.21 -2.16 0.94
CA TYR A 105 -1.46 -2.06 2.20
C TYR A 105 -1.20 -0.60 2.59
N LEU A 106 -0.72 0.23 1.66
CA LEU A 106 -0.45 1.65 1.89
C LEU A 106 -1.72 2.47 2.12
N LEU A 107 -2.86 2.06 1.54
CA LEU A 107 -4.17 2.62 1.91
C LEU A 107 -4.53 2.30 3.36
N GLY A 108 -4.29 1.06 3.79
CA GLY A 108 -4.46 0.63 5.17
C GLY A 108 -3.58 1.43 6.12
N GLU A 109 -2.28 1.56 5.80
CA GLU A 109 -1.34 2.36 6.59
C GLU A 109 -1.77 3.82 6.70
N ALA A 110 -2.15 4.46 5.59
CA ALA A 110 -2.58 5.86 5.61
C ALA A 110 -3.81 6.08 6.50
N ARG A 111 -4.76 5.14 6.53
CA ARG A 111 -5.94 5.20 7.40
C ARG A 111 -5.60 4.91 8.87
N ASP A 112 -4.73 3.94 9.09
CA ASP A 112 -4.25 3.55 10.42
C ASP A 112 -3.50 4.70 11.11
N LYS A 113 -2.61 5.38 10.38
CA LYS A 113 -1.90 6.57 10.87
C LYS A 113 -2.82 7.77 11.15
N GLN A 114 -4.06 7.73 10.67
CA GLN A 114 -5.11 8.70 10.99
C GLN A 114 -6.07 8.20 12.08
N ASN A 115 -5.80 7.05 12.72
CA ASN A 115 -6.66 6.40 13.71
C ASN A 115 -8.05 6.01 13.16
N LYS A 116 -8.18 5.85 11.83
CA LYS A 116 -9.39 5.36 11.16
C LYS A 116 -9.38 3.83 11.13
N LEU A 117 -9.46 3.23 12.31
CA LEU A 117 -9.20 1.81 12.51
C LEU A 117 -10.14 0.88 11.69
N PRO A 118 -11.47 1.12 11.64
CA PRO A 118 -12.37 0.30 10.82
C PRO A 118 -12.04 0.35 9.32
N GLU A 119 -11.69 1.53 8.80
CA GLU A 119 -11.37 1.74 7.39
C GLU A 119 -9.98 1.18 7.04
N ALA A 120 -9.03 1.27 7.96
CA ALA A 120 -7.71 0.64 7.84
C ALA A 120 -7.84 -0.88 7.79
N LEU A 121 -8.63 -1.45 8.71
CA LEU A 121 -8.93 -2.88 8.74
C LEU A 121 -9.53 -3.36 7.42
N SER A 122 -10.48 -2.62 6.84
CA SER A 122 -11.06 -2.94 5.53
C SER A 122 -10.00 -3.02 4.43
N ALA A 123 -9.04 -2.10 4.42
CA ALA A 123 -7.95 -2.11 3.44
C ALA A 123 -6.99 -3.30 3.68
N TYR A 124 -6.57 -3.56 4.92
CA TYR A 124 -5.72 -4.71 5.24
C TYR A 124 -6.39 -6.05 4.92
N VAL A 125 -7.71 -6.19 5.15
CA VAL A 125 -8.50 -7.37 4.74
C VAL A 125 -8.40 -7.63 3.23
N ASN A 126 -8.40 -6.57 2.41
CA ASN A 126 -8.20 -6.73 0.97
C ASN A 126 -6.80 -7.28 0.65
N VAL A 127 -5.76 -6.87 1.39
CA VAL A 127 -4.40 -7.39 1.23
C VAL A 127 -4.36 -8.89 1.53
N TYR A 128 -4.63 -9.30 2.76
CA TYR A 128 -4.43 -10.70 3.15
C TYR A 128 -5.52 -11.65 2.68
N GLY A 129 -6.72 -11.14 2.37
CA GLY A 129 -7.85 -11.89 1.86
C GLY A 129 -7.78 -12.16 0.36
N ARG A 130 -7.38 -11.16 -0.45
CA ARG A 130 -7.30 -11.31 -1.93
C ARG A 130 -5.89 -11.61 -2.42
N TYR A 131 -4.88 -11.11 -1.73
CA TYR A 131 -3.47 -11.20 -2.13
C TYR A 131 -2.62 -11.96 -1.10
N GLY A 132 -3.20 -12.96 -0.45
CA GLY A 132 -2.53 -13.72 0.62
C GLY A 132 -1.23 -14.44 0.23
N SER A 133 -0.94 -14.60 -1.07
CA SER A 133 0.32 -15.13 -1.59
C SER A 133 1.43 -14.09 -1.75
N ARG A 134 1.11 -12.79 -1.62
CA ARG A 134 2.07 -11.68 -1.60
C ARG A 134 2.46 -11.42 -0.15
N ILE A 135 3.21 -12.36 0.40
CA ILE A 135 3.53 -12.49 1.83
C ILE A 135 4.16 -11.21 2.41
N GLU A 136 4.92 -10.49 1.61
CA GLU A 136 5.59 -9.23 1.94
C GLU A 136 4.61 -8.11 2.34
N TYR A 137 3.36 -8.19 1.89
CA TYR A 137 2.28 -7.29 2.31
C TYR A 137 1.24 -8.00 3.17
N ALA A 138 0.96 -9.27 2.89
CA ALA A 138 -0.10 -10.02 3.56
C ALA A 138 0.19 -10.30 5.04
N ILE A 139 1.43 -10.65 5.40
CA ILE A 139 1.81 -10.95 6.79
C ILE A 139 1.79 -9.67 7.65
N PRO A 140 2.41 -8.55 7.22
CA PRO A 140 2.25 -7.27 7.93
C PRO A 140 0.80 -6.79 8.04
N ALA A 141 0.02 -6.93 6.97
CA ALA A 141 -1.39 -6.54 6.97
C ALA A 141 -2.21 -7.34 7.99
N VAL A 142 -2.02 -8.67 8.08
CA VAL A 142 -2.81 -9.51 8.98
C VAL A 142 -2.42 -9.33 10.45
N ALA A 143 -1.13 -9.10 10.74
CA ALA A 143 -0.65 -8.79 12.08
C ALA A 143 -1.26 -7.48 12.55
N ARG A 144 -1.20 -6.43 11.71
CA ARG A 144 -1.80 -5.14 12.06
C ARG A 144 -3.33 -5.22 12.16
N ALA A 145 -3.99 -5.99 11.31
CA ALA A 145 -5.42 -6.25 11.39
C ALA A 145 -5.82 -6.94 12.71
N ALA A 146 -5.02 -7.92 13.18
CA ALA A 146 -5.27 -8.58 14.45
C ALA A 146 -5.15 -7.62 15.64
N GLU A 147 -4.13 -6.75 15.65
CA GLU A 147 -4.01 -5.68 16.65
C GLU A 147 -5.20 -4.72 16.61
N ILE A 148 -5.62 -4.29 15.41
CA ILE A 148 -6.78 -3.40 15.25
C ILE A 148 -8.05 -4.05 15.82
N GLN A 149 -8.29 -5.34 15.54
CA GLN A 149 -9.42 -6.06 16.12
C GLN A 149 -9.35 -6.05 17.66
N GLN A 150 -8.17 -6.25 18.24
CA GLN A 150 -7.99 -6.18 19.69
C GLN A 150 -8.27 -4.76 20.22
N GLN A 151 -7.77 -3.71 19.55
CA GLN A 151 -8.02 -2.31 19.90
C GLN A 151 -9.52 -1.94 19.84
N LEU A 152 -10.27 -2.55 18.92
CA LEU A 152 -11.72 -2.41 18.78
C LEU A 152 -12.52 -3.28 19.77
N GLY A 153 -11.86 -4.06 20.63
CA GLY A 153 -12.51 -4.98 21.58
C GLY A 153 -13.03 -6.28 20.94
N GLU A 154 -12.76 -6.51 19.66
CA GLU A 154 -13.19 -7.67 18.88
C GLU A 154 -12.27 -8.88 19.13
N LYS A 155 -12.11 -9.27 20.40
CA LYS A 155 -11.15 -10.29 20.86
C LYS A 155 -11.24 -11.59 20.08
N LYS A 156 -12.45 -12.10 19.83
CA LYS A 156 -12.65 -13.36 19.07
C LYS A 156 -12.08 -13.26 17.66
N LYS A 157 -12.27 -12.12 16.98
CA LYS A 157 -11.71 -11.90 15.63
C LYS A 157 -10.20 -11.76 15.68
N ALA A 158 -9.65 -11.08 16.69
CA ALA A 158 -8.21 -10.97 16.89
C ALA A 158 -7.55 -12.35 17.12
N TYR A 159 -8.16 -13.19 17.96
CA TYR A 159 -7.74 -14.58 18.18
C TYR A 159 -7.78 -15.38 16.88
N GLN A 160 -8.91 -15.37 16.17
CA GLN A 160 -9.08 -16.12 14.93
C GLN A 160 -8.07 -15.72 13.85
N LEU A 161 -7.82 -14.41 13.67
CA LEU A 161 -6.79 -13.93 12.75
C LEU A 161 -5.42 -14.45 13.15
N SER A 162 -5.07 -14.36 14.43
CA SER A 162 -3.78 -14.81 14.95
C SER A 162 -3.59 -16.32 14.80
N TYR A 163 -4.62 -17.10 15.10
CA TYR A 163 -4.61 -18.55 14.99
C TYR A 163 -4.45 -19.03 13.54
N VAL A 164 -5.32 -18.55 12.64
CA VAL A 164 -5.32 -18.97 11.23
C VAL A 164 -4.03 -18.52 10.53
N SER A 165 -3.53 -17.33 10.83
CA SER A 165 -2.32 -16.79 10.21
C SER A 165 -1.06 -17.57 10.59
N GLY A 166 -1.00 -18.02 11.84
CA GLY A 166 0.11 -18.85 12.34
C GLY A 166 0.27 -20.13 11.51
N PHE A 167 -0.82 -20.82 11.18
CA PHE A 167 -0.78 -21.97 10.26
C PHE A 167 -0.57 -21.57 8.80
N LYS A 168 -1.31 -20.57 8.32
CA LYS A 168 -1.32 -20.20 6.90
C LYS A 168 0.07 -19.79 6.38
N TRP A 169 0.86 -19.11 7.21
CA TRP A 169 2.18 -18.62 6.83
C TRP A 169 3.31 -19.19 7.71
N ALA A 170 3.11 -20.38 8.30
CA ALA A 170 4.09 -21.03 9.19
C ALA A 170 5.51 -21.06 8.60
N GLU A 171 5.64 -21.40 7.32
CA GLU A 171 6.93 -21.49 6.61
C GLU A 171 7.63 -20.13 6.39
N TYR A 172 6.90 -19.02 6.52
CA TYR A 172 7.40 -17.68 6.23
C TYR A 172 7.60 -16.83 7.49
N LEU A 173 6.90 -17.13 8.59
CA LEU A 173 6.85 -16.26 9.78
C LEU A 173 8.22 -16.01 10.43
N ASP A 174 9.18 -16.91 10.27
CA ASP A 174 10.56 -16.71 10.74
C ASP A 174 11.30 -15.57 10.00
N GLN A 175 10.81 -15.17 8.82
CA GLN A 175 11.31 -13.99 8.09
C GLN A 175 10.62 -12.69 8.54
N TYR A 176 9.56 -12.79 9.35
CA TYR A 176 8.70 -11.71 9.81
C TYR A 176 8.58 -11.74 11.34
N GLU A 177 9.72 -11.73 12.04
CA GLU A 177 9.79 -11.94 13.49
C GLU A 177 8.92 -10.97 14.30
N THR A 178 8.75 -9.72 13.82
CA THR A 178 7.90 -8.72 14.48
C THR A 178 6.43 -9.12 14.38
N GLU A 179 5.96 -9.43 13.17
CA GLU A 179 4.59 -9.85 12.90
C GLU A 179 4.28 -11.19 13.57
N LYS A 180 5.23 -12.13 13.56
CA LYS A 180 5.14 -13.40 14.29
C LYS A 180 4.98 -13.17 15.78
N ALA A 181 5.78 -12.28 16.38
CA ALA A 181 5.66 -11.95 17.80
C ALA A 181 4.31 -11.31 18.13
N ILE A 182 3.80 -10.41 17.28
CA ILE A 182 2.47 -9.80 17.44
C ILE A 182 1.37 -10.86 17.41
N LEU A 183 1.32 -11.68 16.35
CA LEU A 183 0.28 -12.69 16.18
C LEU A 183 0.34 -13.73 17.30
N ARG A 184 1.55 -14.19 17.67
CA ARG A 184 1.74 -15.13 18.80
C ARG A 184 1.30 -14.52 20.12
N SER A 185 1.65 -13.26 20.39
CA SER A 185 1.26 -12.57 21.62
C SER A 185 -0.27 -12.49 21.74
N ILE A 186 -0.96 -12.13 20.66
CA ILE A 186 -2.43 -12.07 20.63
C ILE A 186 -3.03 -13.46 20.83
N TYR A 187 -2.50 -14.49 20.15
CA TYR A 187 -2.94 -15.88 20.31
C TYR A 187 -2.82 -16.33 21.77
N VAL A 188 -1.63 -16.28 22.37
CA VAL A 188 -1.38 -16.75 23.74
C VAL A 188 -2.20 -15.96 24.77
N THR A 189 -2.39 -14.67 24.55
CA THR A 189 -3.22 -13.85 25.46
C THR A 189 -4.69 -14.27 25.45
N LEU A 190 -5.19 -14.79 24.32
CA LEU A 190 -6.62 -15.04 24.10
C LEU A 190 -6.96 -16.54 24.02
N GLU A 191 -5.99 -17.45 23.98
CA GLU A 191 -6.25 -18.89 23.85
C GLU A 191 -7.05 -19.45 25.02
N GLY A 192 -6.84 -18.96 26.24
CA GLY A 192 -7.63 -19.39 27.41
C GLY A 192 -9.12 -19.02 27.32
N GLU A 193 -9.47 -18.03 26.48
CA GLU A 193 -10.87 -17.61 26.26
C GLU A 193 -11.52 -18.35 25.07
N PHE A 194 -10.75 -18.68 24.02
CA PHE A 194 -11.32 -19.09 22.72
C PHE A 194 -10.81 -20.41 22.15
N ARG A 195 -9.75 -21.00 22.71
CA ARG A 195 -9.17 -22.23 22.19
C ARG A 195 -10.09 -23.42 22.44
N GLU A 196 -10.29 -24.24 21.42
CA GLU A 196 -11.00 -25.52 21.58
C GLU A 196 -10.03 -26.62 22.04
N GLU A 197 -10.55 -27.63 22.76
CA GLU A 197 -9.76 -28.70 23.42
C GLU A 197 -8.77 -29.43 22.49
N ASN A 198 -9.09 -29.52 21.19
CA ASN A 198 -8.30 -30.22 20.19
C ASN A 198 -7.54 -29.30 19.23
N GLU A 199 -7.56 -27.97 19.44
CA GLU A 199 -6.80 -27.04 18.62
C GLU A 199 -5.30 -27.16 18.89
N LYS A 200 -4.52 -27.32 17.82
CA LYS A 200 -3.05 -27.31 17.86
C LYS A 200 -2.56 -25.87 17.99
N ASP A 201 -1.47 -25.66 18.72
CA ASP A 201 -0.81 -24.35 18.76
C ASP A 201 -0.10 -24.09 17.42
N PRO A 202 -0.45 -23.02 16.68
CA PRO A 202 0.16 -22.71 15.39
C PRO A 202 1.59 -22.15 15.49
N TYR A 203 2.09 -21.89 16.69
CA TYR A 203 3.41 -21.32 16.96
C TYR A 203 4.36 -22.28 17.67
N THR A 204 3.95 -23.54 17.87
CA THR A 204 4.83 -24.62 18.30
C THR A 204 5.14 -25.54 17.13
N ASN A 205 6.44 -25.74 16.86
CA ASN A 205 6.90 -26.82 15.98
C ASN A 205 6.84 -28.16 16.71
#